data_AF-A0A1A6GS40-F1
#
_entry.id   AF-A0A1A6GS40-F1
#
_cell.length_a   1.000
_cell.length_b   1.000
_cell.length_c   1.000
_cell.angle_alpha   90.00
_cell.angle_beta   90.00
_cell.angle_gamma   90.00
#
_symmetry.space_group_name_H-M   'P 1'
#
loop_
_entity.id
_entity.type
_entity.pdbx_description
1 polymer ?
#
loop_
_entity_poly.entity_id
_entity_poly.type
_entity_poly.pdbx_seq_one_letter_code
_entity_poly.pdbx_strand_id
1 'polypeptide(L)'
;MTDVFLICFSVVNPASFQNVKEEWVPELKEYAPNVPFLLIGTQIDLRDDPKTLARLNDMKEKPVCVEQGQKLAKEIGACCYVECSALTQKGLKTVFDEAIIAILTPKKHTVKKRIGSRCINCCLIT
;
A
#
# COMPACT_ATOMS: atom_id res chain seq x y z
N MET A 1 10.33 17.14 8.71
CA MET A 1 8.87 16.88 8.68
C MET A 1 8.56 16.30 7.33
N THR A 2 7.89 15.16 7.28
CA THR A 2 7.49 14.51 6.03
C THR A 2 5.98 14.57 5.95
N ASP A 3 5.44 15.09 4.84
CA ASP A 3 4.00 15.30 4.69
C ASP A 3 3.27 14.11 4.07
N VAL A 4 3.96 13.32 3.24
CA VAL A 4 3.43 12.11 2.61
C VAL A 4 4.56 11.13 2.29
N PHE A 5 4.28 9.84 2.39
CA PHE A 5 5.18 8.78 1.89
C PHE A 5 4.63 8.11 0.63
N LEU A 6 5.52 7.73 -0.27
CA LEU A 6 5.19 6.90 -1.43
C LEU A 6 5.84 5.53 -1.21
N ILE A 7 5.03 4.50 -1.02
CA ILE A 7 5.51 3.12 -0.93
C ILE A 7 5.40 2.50 -2.30
N CYS A 8 6.54 2.18 -2.91
CA CYS A 8 6.62 1.69 -4.27
C CYS A 8 6.99 0.21 -4.29
N PHE A 9 6.31 -0.57 -5.13
CA PHE A 9 6.74 -1.91 -5.52
C PHE A 9 6.77 -2.02 -7.04
N SER A 10 7.41 -3.05 -7.58
CA SER A 10 7.39 -3.33 -9.01
C SER A 10 6.33 -4.39 -9.32
N VAL A 11 5.47 -4.12 -10.31
CA VAL A 11 4.44 -5.09 -10.71
C VAL A 11 5.03 -6.34 -11.36
N VAL A 12 6.32 -6.35 -11.70
CA VAL A 12 7.04 -7.50 -12.27
C VAL A 12 8.11 -8.06 -11.32
N ASN A 13 8.05 -7.68 -10.04
CA ASN A 13 8.83 -8.25 -8.96
C ASN A 13 7.92 -8.56 -7.76
N PRO A 14 7.26 -9.73 -7.74
CA PRO A 14 6.31 -10.13 -6.69
C PRO A 14 6.89 -10.11 -5.27
N ALA A 15 8.19 -10.35 -5.10
CA ALA A 15 8.85 -10.23 -3.79
C ALA A 15 8.78 -8.79 -3.25
N SER A 16 8.95 -7.78 -4.11
CA SER A 16 8.80 -6.38 -3.69
C SER A 16 7.38 -6.05 -3.23
N PHE A 17 6.37 -6.72 -3.79
CA PHE A 17 4.97 -6.57 -3.37
C PHE A 17 4.70 -7.20 -2.00
N GLN A 18 5.32 -8.36 -1.69
CA GLN A 18 5.24 -8.98 -0.36
C GLN A 18 5.88 -8.09 0.71
N ASN A 19 7.08 -7.57 0.45
CA ASN A 19 7.83 -6.73 1.38
C ASN A 19 7.07 -5.48 1.83
N VAL A 20 6.19 -4.92 0.98
CA VAL A 20 5.31 -3.80 1.35
C VAL A 20 4.54 -4.11 2.64
N LYS A 21 3.92 -5.30 2.70
CA LYS A 21 3.06 -5.69 3.81
C LYS A 21 3.87 -6.18 5.00
N GLU A 22 4.93 -6.92 4.73
CA GLU A 22 5.69 -7.65 5.75
C GLU A 22 6.69 -6.75 6.48
N GLU A 23 7.29 -5.79 5.78
CA GLU A 23 8.42 -5.00 6.32
C GLU A 23 8.15 -3.49 6.25
N TRP A 24 7.89 -2.95 5.05
CA TRP A 24 7.96 -1.51 4.82
C TRP A 24 6.82 -0.72 5.46
N VAL A 25 5.58 -1.23 5.38
CA VAL A 25 4.43 -0.59 6.03
C VAL A 25 4.52 -0.69 7.56
N PRO A 26 4.83 -1.86 8.16
CA PRO A 26 5.08 -1.95 9.60
C PRO A 26 6.13 -0.94 10.09
N GLU A 27 7.30 -0.89 9.44
CA GLU A 27 8.37 0.05 9.77
C GLU A 27 7.89 1.51 9.67
N LEU A 28 7.20 1.86 8.57
CA LEU A 28 6.65 3.20 8.39
C LEU A 28 5.67 3.58 9.50
N LYS A 29 4.82 2.64 9.93
CA LYS A 29 3.82 2.89 10.98
C LYS A 29 4.46 3.02 12.37
N GLU A 30 5.61 2.42 12.60
CA GLU A 30 6.40 2.61 13.81
C GLU A 30 7.06 3.99 13.83
N TYR A 31 7.67 4.39 12.72
CA TYR A 31 8.39 5.66 12.61
C TYR A 31 7.47 6.89 12.47
N ALA A 32 6.41 6.80 11.67
CA ALA A 32 5.56 7.92 11.28
C ALA A 32 4.06 7.52 11.23
N PRO A 33 3.44 7.14 12.37
CA PRO A 33 2.11 6.55 12.44
C PRO A 33 0.98 7.41 11.87
N ASN A 34 1.16 8.74 11.82
CA ASN A 34 0.13 9.70 11.43
C ASN A 34 0.37 10.29 10.03
N VAL A 35 1.49 9.99 9.38
CA VAL A 35 1.79 10.55 8.05
C VAL A 35 1.07 9.72 6.99
N PRO A 36 0.28 10.34 6.08
CA PRO A 36 -0.38 9.61 5.02
C PRO A 36 0.64 8.97 4.07
N PHE A 37 0.24 7.85 3.46
CA PHE A 37 1.07 7.21 2.44
C PHE A 37 0.22 6.62 1.31
N LEU A 38 0.80 6.58 0.12
CA LEU A 38 0.22 5.98 -1.07
C LEU A 38 0.94 4.66 -1.38
N LEU A 39 0.22 3.72 -1.99
CA LEU A 39 0.81 2.51 -2.55
C LEU A 39 0.94 2.67 -4.07
N ILE A 40 2.15 2.48 -4.60
CA ILE A 40 2.46 2.70 -6.01
C ILE A 40 2.98 1.41 -6.66
N GLY A 41 2.27 0.93 -7.68
CA GLY A 41 2.74 -0.15 -8.56
C GLY A 41 3.54 0.43 -9.73
N THR A 42 4.83 0.13 -9.79
CA THR A 42 5.75 0.66 -10.81
C THR A 42 6.04 -0.34 -11.92
N GLN A 43 6.64 0.13 -13.02
CA GLN A 43 7.07 -0.69 -14.17
C GLN A 43 5.91 -1.41 -14.88
N ILE A 44 4.75 -0.75 -14.98
CA ILE A 44 3.57 -1.36 -15.63
C ILE A 44 3.74 -1.63 -17.12
N ASP A 45 4.70 -0.97 -17.77
CA ASP A 45 5.11 -1.25 -19.16
C ASP A 45 5.69 -2.66 -19.32
N LEU A 46 6.23 -3.25 -18.26
CA LEU A 46 6.82 -4.59 -18.29
C LEU A 46 5.80 -5.72 -18.01
N ARG A 47 4.57 -5.39 -17.63
CA ARG A 47 3.56 -6.40 -17.25
C ARG A 47 3.25 -7.37 -18.40
N ASP A 48 3.28 -6.87 -19.63
CA ASP A 48 3.01 -7.64 -20.85
C ASP A 48 4.29 -7.86 -21.69
N ASP A 49 5.47 -7.50 -21.18
CA ASP A 49 6.74 -7.68 -21.89
C ASP A 49 7.11 -9.17 -21.98
N PRO A 50 7.30 -9.75 -23.19
CA PRO A 50 7.53 -11.19 -23.35
C PRO A 50 8.76 -11.71 -22.60
N LYS A 51 9.85 -10.91 -22.55
CA LYS A 51 11.08 -11.32 -21.85
C LYS A 51 10.85 -11.36 -20.34
N THR A 52 10.16 -10.37 -19.81
CA THR A 52 9.79 -10.30 -18.40
C THR A 52 8.86 -11.44 -18.00
N LEU A 53 7.86 -11.73 -18.83
CA LEU A 53 6.95 -12.85 -18.61
C LEU A 53 7.65 -14.20 -18.64
N ALA A 54 8.58 -14.42 -19.58
CA ALA A 54 9.38 -15.65 -19.63
C ALA A 54 10.20 -15.84 -18.34
N ARG A 55 10.91 -14.80 -17.89
CA ARG A 55 11.68 -14.85 -16.64
C ARG A 55 10.81 -15.15 -15.42
N LEU A 56 9.64 -14.53 -15.31
CA LEU A 56 8.72 -14.79 -14.19
C LEU A 56 8.17 -16.22 -14.24
N ASN A 57 7.85 -16.73 -15.43
CA ASN A 57 7.41 -18.12 -15.61
C ASN A 57 8.48 -19.14 -15.19
N ASP A 58 9.77 -18.88 -15.49
CA ASP A 58 10.88 -19.72 -15.03
C ASP A 58 10.93 -19.80 -13.50
N MET A 59 10.56 -18.71 -12.82
CA MET A 59 10.45 -18.62 -11.37
C MET A 59 9.08 -19.10 -10.82
N LYS A 60 8.16 -19.55 -11.68
CA LYS A 60 6.76 -19.90 -11.35
C LYS A 60 5.97 -18.74 -10.74
N GLU A 61 6.34 -17.52 -11.08
CA GLU A 61 5.71 -16.28 -10.64
C GLU A 61 4.89 -15.65 -11.77
N LYS A 62 4.06 -14.67 -11.41
CA LYS A 62 3.29 -13.85 -12.35
C LYS A 62 3.38 -12.38 -11.96
N PRO A 63 3.26 -11.45 -12.91
CA PRO A 63 3.12 -10.05 -12.58
C PRO A 63 1.94 -9.81 -11.63
N VAL A 64 2.11 -8.82 -10.75
CA VAL A 64 1.05 -8.36 -9.85
C VAL A 64 -0.02 -7.64 -10.68
N CYS A 65 -1.26 -8.09 -10.56
CA CYS A 65 -2.40 -7.46 -11.24
C CYS A 65 -2.94 -6.26 -10.46
N VAL A 66 -3.72 -5.42 -11.14
CA VAL A 66 -4.27 -4.18 -10.57
C VAL A 66 -5.13 -4.48 -9.33
N GLU A 67 -5.92 -5.55 -9.38
CA GLU A 67 -6.84 -5.95 -8.30
C GLU A 67 -6.07 -6.35 -7.04
N GLN A 68 -4.91 -7.01 -7.18
CA GLN A 68 -4.04 -7.33 -6.05
C GLN A 68 -3.49 -6.07 -5.39
N GLY A 69 -3.02 -5.10 -6.18
CA GLY A 69 -2.55 -3.80 -5.68
C GLY A 69 -3.64 -3.01 -4.95
N GLN A 70 -4.84 -2.94 -5.52
CA GLN A 70 -6.00 -2.30 -4.90
C GLN A 70 -6.40 -2.98 -3.58
N LYS A 71 -6.38 -4.32 -3.55
CA LYS A 71 -6.67 -5.09 -2.34
C LYS A 71 -5.64 -4.80 -1.24
N LEU A 72 -4.35 -4.80 -1.59
CA LEU A 72 -3.28 -4.53 -0.64
C LEU A 72 -3.39 -3.12 -0.08
N ALA A 73 -3.61 -2.10 -0.92
CA ALA A 73 -3.77 -0.71 -0.48
C ALA A 73 -4.86 -0.55 0.60
N LYS A 74 -6.01 -1.21 0.41
CA LYS A 74 -7.11 -1.25 1.39
C LYS A 74 -6.69 -1.94 2.69
N GLU A 75 -5.99 -3.06 2.58
CA GLU A 75 -5.53 -3.85 3.73
C GLU A 75 -4.53 -3.08 4.60
N ILE A 76 -3.56 -2.41 3.98
CA ILE A 76 -2.50 -1.68 4.68
C ILE A 76 -2.93 -0.28 5.14
N GLY A 77 -4.06 0.25 4.65
CA GLY A 77 -4.57 1.57 5.00
C GLY A 77 -3.93 2.73 4.21
N ALA A 78 -3.42 2.45 3.01
CA ALA A 78 -2.92 3.48 2.10
C ALA A 78 -4.05 4.46 1.70
N CYS A 79 -3.70 5.69 1.34
CA CYS A 79 -4.67 6.67 0.81
C CYS A 79 -5.35 6.17 -0.47
N CYS A 80 -4.55 5.64 -1.39
CA CYS A 80 -4.99 5.10 -2.66
C CYS A 80 -3.94 4.11 -3.19
N TYR A 81 -4.29 3.42 -4.28
CA TYR A 81 -3.37 2.65 -5.11
C TYR A 81 -3.26 3.33 -6.47
N VAL A 82 -2.04 3.60 -6.92
CA VAL A 82 -1.78 4.18 -8.25
C VAL A 82 -0.74 3.32 -8.97
N GLU A 83 -0.89 3.18 -10.28
CA GLU A 83 0.10 2.51 -11.12
C GLU A 83 0.79 3.47 -12.06
N CYS A 84 2.10 3.30 -12.25
CA CYS A 84 2.87 4.13 -13.17
C CYS A 84 3.97 3.37 -13.91
N SER A 85 4.39 3.95 -15.02
CA SER A 85 5.57 3.58 -15.78
C SER A 85 6.42 4.83 -15.93
N ALA A 86 7.64 4.79 -15.41
CA ALA A 86 8.60 5.87 -15.60
C ALA A 86 9.04 5.98 -17.07
N LEU A 87 9.14 4.83 -17.76
CA LEU A 87 9.57 4.74 -19.16
C LEU A 87 8.56 5.39 -20.12
N THR A 88 7.28 5.00 -19.99
CA THR A 88 6.21 5.51 -20.88
C THR A 88 5.55 6.78 -20.34
N GLN A 89 5.96 7.22 -19.15
CA GLN A 89 5.37 8.33 -18.37
C GLN A 89 3.89 8.12 -17.99
N LYS A 90 3.30 6.96 -18.29
CA LYS A 90 1.92 6.63 -17.92
C LYS A 90 1.75 6.66 -16.40
N GLY A 91 0.75 7.38 -15.91
CA GLY A 91 0.38 7.42 -14.49
C GLY A 91 1.25 8.29 -13.59
N LEU A 92 2.41 8.80 -14.06
CA LEU A 92 3.30 9.62 -13.21
C LEU A 92 2.61 10.86 -12.67
N LYS A 93 1.88 11.61 -13.52
CA LYS A 93 1.14 12.80 -13.09
C LYS A 93 0.15 12.45 -11.97
N THR A 94 -0.57 11.35 -12.12
CA THR A 94 -1.54 10.88 -11.13
C THR A 94 -0.89 10.57 -9.79
N VAL A 95 0.31 9.97 -9.78
CA VAL A 95 1.05 9.73 -8.52
C VAL A 95 1.29 11.02 -7.76
N PHE A 96 1.73 12.09 -8.45
CA PHE A 96 1.99 13.38 -7.82
C PHE A 96 0.70 14.12 -7.42
N ASP A 97 -0.34 14.08 -8.26
CA ASP A 97 -1.64 14.68 -7.95
C ASP A 97 -2.25 14.05 -6.68
N GLU A 98 -2.23 12.72 -6.58
CA GLU A 98 -2.76 11.98 -5.42
C GLU A 98 -1.93 12.23 -4.15
N ALA A 99 -0.61 12.42 -4.28
CA ALA A 99 0.26 12.77 -3.15
C ALA A 99 -0.11 14.15 -2.57
N ILE A 100 -0.41 15.13 -3.44
CA ILE A 100 -0.89 16.45 -3.03
C ILE A 100 -2.27 16.33 -2.36
N ILE A 101 -3.20 15.59 -2.98
CA ILE A 101 -4.55 15.37 -2.45
C ILE A 101 -4.51 14.72 -1.05
N ALA A 102 -3.61 13.76 -0.85
CA ALA A 102 -3.44 13.07 0.43
C ALA A 102 -3.03 14.00 1.59
N ILE A 103 -2.34 15.10 1.29
CA ILE A 103 -1.93 16.11 2.26
C ILE A 103 -3.06 17.13 2.49
N LEU A 104 -3.72 17.56 1.41
CA LEU A 104 -4.76 18.59 1.47
C LEU A 104 -6.10 18.09 2.02
N THR A 105 -6.35 16.78 1.99
CA THR A 105 -7.61 16.18 2.44
C THR A 105 -7.44 15.51 3.80
N PRO A 106 -8.02 16.05 4.89
CA PRO A 106 -7.93 15.43 6.20
C PRO A 106 -8.59 14.05 6.18
N LYS A 107 -7.83 12.98 6.46
CA LYS A 107 -8.45 11.67 6.73
C LYS A 107 -9.26 11.80 8.02
N LYS A 108 -10.56 11.49 7.95
CA LYS A 108 -11.36 11.21 9.15
C LYS A 108 -10.70 10.00 9.81
N HIS A 109 -9.96 10.20 10.90
CA HIS A 109 -9.39 9.12 11.70
C HIS A 109 -10.53 8.20 12.14
N THR A 110 -10.69 7.05 11.49
CA THR A 110 -11.52 5.96 12.01
C THR A 110 -10.73 5.32 13.14
N VAL A 111 -10.89 5.86 14.34
CA VAL A 111 -10.47 5.18 15.57
C VAL A 111 -11.15 3.81 15.57
N LYS A 112 -10.37 2.75 15.32
CA LYS A 112 -10.83 1.38 15.58
C LYS A 112 -11.13 1.30 17.07
N LYS A 113 -12.42 1.36 17.46
CA LYS A 113 -12.86 1.01 18.81
C LYS A 113 -12.39 -0.42 19.05
N ARG A 114 -11.35 -0.59 19.88
CA ARG A 114 -11.07 -1.87 20.52
C ARG A 114 -12.32 -2.18 21.37
N ILE A 115 -13.12 -3.15 20.94
CA ILE A 115 -14.13 -3.75 21.79
C ILE A 115 -13.33 -4.54 22.83
N GLY A 116 -13.03 -3.88 23.95
CA GLY A 116 -12.46 -4.52 25.11
C GLY A 116 -13.53 -5.40 25.75
N SER A 117 -13.34 -6.72 25.69
CA SER A 117 -14.04 -7.66 26.55
C SER A 117 -13.77 -7.27 28.00
N ARG A 118 -14.75 -6.64 28.65
CA ARG A 118 -14.70 -6.38 30.09
C ARG A 118 -15.21 -7.63 30.80
N CYS A 119 -14.28 -8.51 31.19
CA CYS A 119 -14.49 -9.35 32.37
C CYS A 119 -14.18 -8.48 33.59
N ILE A 120 -15.18 -8.19 34.43
CA ILE A 120 -14.95 -7.89 35.84
C ILE A 120 -16.14 -8.43 36.63
N ASN A 121 -15.86 -9.46 37.41
CA ASN A 121 -16.67 -9.96 38.50
C ASN A 121 -16.56 -8.94 39.66
N CYS A 122 -17.65 -8.32 40.14
CA CYS A 122 -17.66 -7.65 41.45
C CYS A 122 -19.09 -7.35 41.95
N CYS A 123 -19.44 -8.00 43.07
CA CYS A 123 -20.37 -7.60 44.14
C CYS A 123 -21.76 -7.00 43.80
N LEU A 124 -22.80 -7.83 43.96
CA LEU A 124 -24.10 -7.38 44.48
C LEU A 124 -24.25 -7.90 45.91
N ILE A 125 -24.00 -7.02 46.87
CA ILE A 125 -24.61 -7.07 48.20
C ILE A 125 -25.71 -6.02 48.14
N THR A 126 -26.97 -6.46 48.12
CA THR A 126 -28.11 -5.95 48.92
C THR A 126 -29.25 -6.94 48.70
#